data_AF-A0A7W0JRI8-F1
#
_entry.id   AF-A0A7W0JRI8-F1
#
_cell.length_a   1.000
_cell.length_b   1.000
_cell.length_c   1.000
_cell.angle_alpha   90.00
_cell.angle_beta   90.00
_cell.angle_gamma   90.00
#
_symmetry.space_group_name_H-M   'P 1'
#
loop_
_entity.id
_entity.type
_entity.pdbx_description
1 polymer ?
#
loop_
_entity_poly.entity_id
_entity_poly.type
_entity_poly.pdbx_seq_one_letter_code
_entity_poly.pdbx_strand_id
1 'polypeptide(L)'
;MAARSVDAAGHIHATAGPNARVVSLVPSITELLFSLGLGEQVVGRTGFCIHPRAVVRDVPKVGGTKDVKLDALRALNPTHVIVNVDENDRSTFEKIQ
;
A
#
# COMPACT_ATOMS: atom_id res chain seq x y z
N MET A 1 5.26 -1.88 25.80
CA MET A 1 6.01 -1.35 24.64
C MET A 1 5.19 -1.63 23.39
N ALA A 2 5.09 -0.69 22.45
CA ALA A 2 4.48 -0.99 21.15
C ALA A 2 5.33 -2.02 20.42
N ALA A 3 4.70 -3.04 19.83
CA ALA A 3 5.41 -4.04 19.05
C ALA A 3 6.09 -3.37 17.85
N ARG A 4 7.34 -3.77 17.59
CA ARG A 4 8.10 -3.34 16.40
C ARG A 4 8.32 -4.54 15.51
N SER A 5 8.10 -4.36 14.22
CA SER A 5 8.29 -5.39 13.20
C SER A 5 9.38 -4.96 12.24
N VAL A 6 10.13 -5.92 11.70
CA VAL A 6 11.19 -5.67 10.72
C VAL A 6 10.72 -6.21 9.37
N ASP A 7 10.79 -5.39 8.32
CA ASP A 7 10.45 -5.83 6.96
C ASP A 7 11.62 -6.59 6.29
N ALA A 8 11.38 -7.11 5.08
CA ALA A 8 12.38 -7.85 4.32
C ALA A 8 13.60 -7.01 3.88
N ALA A 9 13.49 -5.67 3.90
CA ALA A 9 14.58 -4.75 3.61
C ALA A 9 15.32 -4.29 4.89
N GLY A 10 14.89 -4.75 6.07
CA GLY A 10 15.49 -4.41 7.35
C GLY A 10 14.93 -3.14 7.99
N HIS A 11 13.89 -2.51 7.44
CA HIS A 11 13.30 -1.33 8.07
C HIS A 11 12.44 -1.73 9.27
N ILE A 12 12.55 -0.94 10.34
CA ILE A 12 11.81 -1.14 11.58
C ILE A 12 10.54 -0.30 11.53
N HIS A 13 9.40 -0.96 11.66
CA HIS A 13 8.09 -0.34 11.65
C HIS A 13 7.45 -0.41 13.04
N ALA A 14 6.89 0.71 13.50
CA ALA A 14 6.00 0.71 14.65
C ALA A 14 4.62 0.19 14.24
N THR A 15 3.84 -0.33 15.21
CA THR A 15 2.43 -0.65 14.95
C THR A 15 1.68 0.60 14.46
N ALA A 16 1.00 0.48 13.33
CA ALA A 16 0.20 1.56 12.78
C ALA A 16 -1.00 1.87 13.70
N GLY A 17 -1.31 3.16 13.86
CA GLY A 17 -2.48 3.61 14.61
C GLY A 17 -3.78 3.54 13.81
N PRO A 18 -4.93 3.81 14.44
CA PRO A 18 -6.24 3.75 13.78
C PRO A 18 -6.41 4.75 12.62
N ASN A 19 -5.62 5.82 12.59
CA ASN A 19 -5.65 6.86 11.55
C ASN A 19 -4.70 6.56 10.37
N ALA A 20 -4.24 5.32 10.23
CA ALA A 20 -3.33 4.98 9.14
C ALA A 20 -4.01 5.17 7.78
N ARG A 21 -3.28 5.81 6.89
CA ARG A 21 -3.61 5.99 5.48
C ARG A 21 -2.65 5.12 4.67
N VAL A 22 -3.14 4.02 4.14
CA VAL A 22 -2.37 2.97 3.49
C VAL A 22 -2.55 3.04 1.98
N VAL A 23 -1.44 3.10 1.25
CA VAL A 23 -1.42 2.80 -0.19
C VAL A 23 -0.85 1.39 -0.35
N SER A 24 -1.58 0.50 -1.04
CA SER A 24 -1.08 -0.85 -1.34
C SER A 24 -0.74 -0.98 -2.81
N LEU A 25 0.53 -1.27 -3.10
CA LEU A 25 1.03 -1.44 -4.45
C LEU A 25 1.06 -2.92 -4.90
N VAL A 26 0.34 -3.79 -4.18
CA VAL A 26 0.41 -5.25 -4.30
C VAL A 26 -1.03 -5.81 -4.31
N PRO A 27 -1.54 -6.39 -5.40
CA PRO A 27 -2.93 -6.85 -5.51
C PRO A 27 -3.34 -7.86 -4.43
N SER A 28 -2.50 -8.86 -4.16
CA SER A 28 -2.78 -9.89 -3.16
C SER A 28 -2.89 -9.32 -1.74
N ILE A 29 -2.02 -8.38 -1.38
CA ILE A 29 -2.08 -7.72 -0.07
C ILE A 29 -3.25 -6.74 -0.01
N THR A 30 -3.59 -6.07 -1.11
CA THR A 30 -4.78 -5.22 -1.16
C THR A 30 -6.03 -6.03 -0.80
N GLU A 31 -6.20 -7.20 -1.42
CA GLU A 31 -7.32 -8.11 -1.12
C GLU A 31 -7.31 -8.59 0.34
N LEU A 32 -6.13 -8.91 0.87
CA LEU A 32 -5.96 -9.30 2.28
C LEU A 32 -6.39 -8.17 3.25
N LEU A 33 -6.01 -6.91 2.99
CA LEU A 33 -6.40 -5.78 3.84
C LEU A 33 -7.92 -5.65 3.94
N PHE A 34 -8.64 -5.82 2.84
CA PHE A 34 -10.10 -5.82 2.86
C PHE A 34 -10.67 -7.01 3.63
N SER A 35 -10.07 -8.19 3.48
CA SER A 35 -10.48 -9.41 4.20
C SER A 35 -10.29 -9.29 5.71
N LEU A 36 -9.30 -8.50 6.14
CA LEU A 36 -9.04 -8.17 7.55
C LEU A 36 -9.88 -7.01 8.09
N GLY A 37 -10.79 -6.44 7.29
CA GLY A 37 -11.61 -5.29 7.71
C GLY A 37 -10.86 -3.95 7.74
N LEU A 38 -9.67 -3.86 7.14
CA LEU A 38 -8.85 -2.64 7.11
C LEU A 38 -9.12 -1.76 5.88
N GLY A 39 -10.19 -2.06 5.13
CA GLY A 39 -10.51 -1.37 3.87
C GLY A 39 -10.64 0.15 3.99
N GLU A 40 -11.15 0.65 5.12
CA GLU A 40 -11.31 2.10 5.37
C GLU A 40 -9.97 2.85 5.46
N GLN A 41 -8.89 2.14 5.80
CA GLN A 41 -7.55 2.71 5.87
C GLN A 41 -6.86 2.72 4.50
N VAL A 42 -7.41 2.03 3.49
CA VAL A 42 -6.82 1.93 2.15
C VAL A 42 -7.20 3.15 1.32
N VAL A 43 -6.26 4.06 1.13
CA VAL A 43 -6.47 5.33 0.41
C VAL A 43 -5.98 5.30 -1.04
N GLY A 44 -5.25 4.28 -1.45
CA GLY A 44 -4.77 4.12 -2.82
C GLY A 44 -4.32 2.71 -3.15
N ARG A 45 -4.43 2.34 -4.42
CA ARG A 45 -4.08 1.00 -4.91
C ARG A 45 -3.58 1.03 -6.35
N THR A 46 -3.00 -0.07 -6.85
CA THR A 46 -2.63 -0.18 -8.27
C THR A 46 -3.84 -0.42 -9.17
N GLY A 47 -3.66 -0.29 -10.49
CA GLY A 47 -4.67 -0.67 -11.48
C GLY A 47 -5.00 -2.17 -11.51
N PHE A 48 -4.13 -3.01 -10.94
CA PHE A 48 -4.27 -4.46 -10.91
C PHE A 48 -5.04 -4.98 -9.70
N CYS A 49 -5.22 -4.16 -8.65
CA CYS A 49 -6.05 -4.54 -7.50
C CYS A 49 -7.53 -4.44 -7.88
N ILE A 50 -8.11 -5.56 -8.31
CA ILE A 50 -9.51 -5.66 -8.76
C ILE A 50 -10.42 -6.46 -7.82
N HIS A 51 -9.86 -7.00 -6.73
CA HIS A 51 -10.59 -7.72 -5.69
C HIS A 51 -10.43 -7.03 -4.31
N PRO A 52 -11.48 -7.06 -3.46
CA PRO A 52 -12.86 -7.42 -3.79
C PRO A 52 -13.50 -6.32 -4.66
N ARG A 53 -14.08 -6.69 -5.80
CA ARG A 53 -14.50 -5.74 -6.85
C ARG A 53 -15.42 -4.63 -6.34
N ALA A 54 -16.35 -4.97 -5.45
CA ALA A 54 -17.36 -4.04 -4.96
C ALA A 54 -16.77 -2.85 -4.19
N VAL A 55 -15.68 -3.07 -3.46
CA VAL A 55 -15.10 -2.07 -2.54
C VAL A 55 -13.81 -1.46 -3.09
N VAL A 56 -12.98 -2.23 -3.80
CA VAL A 56 -11.68 -1.74 -4.30
C VAL A 56 -11.82 -0.74 -5.45
N ARG A 57 -12.96 -0.78 -6.17
CA ARG A 57 -13.24 0.12 -7.30
C ARG A 57 -13.28 1.59 -6.86
N ASP A 58 -13.71 1.84 -5.64
CA ASP A 58 -13.90 3.19 -5.11
C ASP A 58 -12.59 3.77 -4.52
N VAL A 59 -11.56 2.92 -4.35
CA VAL A 59 -10.22 3.35 -3.96
C VAL A 59 -9.46 3.94 -5.16
N PRO A 60 -8.83 5.12 -5.03
CA PRO A 60 -8.04 5.74 -6.10
C PRO A 60 -6.95 4.84 -6.70
N LYS A 61 -6.73 4.94 -8.04
CA LYS A 61 -5.58 4.29 -8.71
C LYS A 61 -4.34 5.17 -8.58
N VAL A 62 -3.19 4.58 -8.25
CA VAL A 62 -1.88 5.26 -8.25
C VAL A 62 -0.91 4.70 -9.31
N GLY A 63 -1.44 4.14 -10.40
CA GLY A 63 -0.63 3.53 -11.46
C GLY A 63 -0.59 2.00 -11.39
N GLY A 64 0.47 1.39 -11.92
CA GLY A 64 0.71 -0.06 -11.89
C GLY A 64 1.62 -0.49 -10.72
N THR A 65 2.01 -1.76 -10.70
CA THR A 65 2.98 -2.31 -9.71
C THR A 65 4.41 -1.83 -9.98
N LYS A 66 4.79 -1.68 -11.26
CA LYS A 66 6.12 -1.21 -11.72
C LYS A 66 6.11 0.20 -12.33
N ASP A 67 4.93 0.77 -12.55
CA ASP A 67 4.72 2.11 -13.10
C ASP A 67 3.83 2.93 -12.15
N VAL A 68 4.38 3.21 -10.97
CA VAL A 68 3.68 3.96 -9.92
C VAL A 68 3.70 5.44 -10.26
N LYS A 69 2.52 6.06 -10.30
CA LYS A 69 2.38 7.51 -10.49
C LYS A 69 2.66 8.21 -9.16
N LEU A 70 3.93 8.58 -8.95
CA LEU A 70 4.40 9.15 -7.68
C LEU A 70 3.64 10.41 -7.25
N ASP A 71 3.27 11.28 -8.20
CA ASP A 71 2.51 12.50 -7.87
C ASP A 71 1.10 12.16 -7.35
N ALA A 72 0.45 11.17 -7.96
CA ALA A 72 -0.84 10.68 -7.50
C ALA A 72 -0.72 10.00 -6.14
N LEU A 73 0.35 9.22 -5.90
CA LEU A 73 0.63 8.61 -4.60
C LEU A 73 0.83 9.67 -3.52
N ARG A 74 1.68 10.68 -3.76
CA ARG A 74 1.97 11.75 -2.79
C ARG A 74 0.76 12.63 -2.51
N ALA A 75 -0.07 12.91 -3.52
CA ALA A 75 -1.30 13.69 -3.35
C ALA A 75 -2.30 13.04 -2.38
N LEU A 76 -2.24 11.71 -2.18
CA LEU A 76 -3.08 11.00 -1.21
C LEU A 76 -2.61 11.16 0.24
N ASN A 77 -1.45 11.77 0.46
CA ASN A 77 -0.81 11.92 1.77
C ASN A 77 -0.81 10.61 2.58
N PRO A 78 -0.23 9.51 2.04
CA PRO A 78 -0.19 8.24 2.73
C PRO A 78 0.75 8.30 3.92
N THR A 79 0.40 7.57 4.97
CA THR A 79 1.29 7.32 6.12
C THR A 79 2.11 6.05 5.93
N HIS A 80 1.61 5.11 5.13
CA HIS A 80 2.24 3.82 4.89
C HIS A 80 2.05 3.45 3.42
N VAL A 81 3.10 2.90 2.81
CA VAL A 81 3.04 2.31 1.48
C VAL A 81 3.50 0.86 1.58
N ILE A 82 2.64 -0.06 1.18
CA ILE A 82 2.97 -1.49 1.15
C ILE A 82 3.49 -1.84 -0.23
N VAL A 83 4.68 -2.43 -0.25
CA VAL A 83 5.37 -2.94 -1.43
C VAL A 83 5.77 -4.40 -1.24
N ASN A 84 6.07 -5.09 -2.33
CA ASN A 84 6.65 -6.43 -2.34
C ASN A 84 7.78 -6.50 -3.38
N VAL A 85 8.88 -7.20 -3.06
CA VAL A 85 10.08 -7.27 -3.91
C VAL A 85 9.85 -7.94 -5.27
N ASP A 86 8.86 -8.82 -5.40
CA ASP A 86 8.51 -9.49 -6.66
C ASP A 86 7.62 -8.58 -7.54
N GLU A 87 6.89 -7.67 -6.92
CA GLU A 87 5.93 -6.80 -7.60
C GLU A 87 6.50 -5.41 -7.93
N ASN A 88 7.28 -4.85 -7.01
CA ASN A 88 7.80 -3.50 -7.04
C ASN A 88 9.34 -3.49 -7.10
N ASP A 89 9.87 -2.96 -8.19
CA ASP A 89 11.30 -2.87 -8.43
C ASP A 89 11.98 -1.98 -7.37
N ARG A 90 13.24 -2.27 -7.06
CA ARG A 90 14.03 -1.49 -6.09
C ARG A 90 14.06 0.02 -6.42
N SER A 91 14.15 0.37 -7.71
CA SER A 91 14.13 1.76 -8.17
C SER A 91 12.79 2.47 -7.91
N THR A 92 11.68 1.72 -7.87
CA THR A 92 10.36 2.26 -7.50
C THR A 92 10.30 2.48 -5.99
N PHE A 93 10.77 1.50 -5.21
CA PHE A 93 10.86 1.60 -3.76
C PHE A 93 11.67 2.83 -3.30
N GLU A 94 12.84 3.05 -3.89
CA GLU A 94 13.72 4.18 -3.55
C GLU A 94 13.07 5.55 -3.82
N LYS A 95 12.16 5.66 -4.79
CA LYS A 95 11.45 6.91 -5.10
C LYS A 95 10.25 7.18 -4.18
N ILE A 96 9.78 6.17 -3.46
CA ILE A 96 8.62 6.23 -2.57
C ILE A 96 9.02 6.66 -1.14
N GLN A 97 10.27 6.37 -0.73
CA GLN A 97 10.86 6.90 0.50
C GLN A 97 10.72 8.43 0.58
#